data_AF-A0A2H8TFA0-F1
#
_entry.id   AF-A0A2H8TFA0-F1
#
_cell.length_a   1.000
_cell.length_b   1.000
_cell.length_c   1.000
_cell.angle_alpha   90.00
_cell.angle_beta   90.00
_cell.angle_gamma   90.00
#
_symmetry.space_group_name_H-M   'P 1'
#
loop_
_entity.id
_entity.type
_entity.pdbx_description
1 polymer ?
#
loop_
_entity_poly.entity_id
_entity_poly.type
_entity_poly.pdbx_seq_one_letter_code
_entity_poly.pdbx_strand_id
1 'polypeptide(L)'
;NSYFQRIYNLAPHNSLSIDEVLETLKRFQESPVKREREVFCCMLRNLFEEYRFFPAYPEKELITTAHLFGGIIEHNLVSNYKALGLALRFILDALKKSPNSKMYNFGITALDRFKNRLKDYHQYCAHITAIPHFHQFPQHLIEFVEYGKNSQEPPTTSRIPDLVGVNSNPIPPGTFIPSLHNIFKAQSITTTTTTTSMTCSSSKLITTNSLLTTRPSIANTTNIDTLLVATEKDDKLIVPPENLQDKIAFIFNNLSQINLQTKCDEIREIINNDYLQWLSQYLVMKRVSIEFNFHSLYSNFLDCLNNEKLNFLINLETFRNIRILLKSDKGMDNFSDRSLLKNLGHWLGMITLAKNKPLILDDINLKMLLVEAYNKGHQELLFTVPFIAKILESCAKSRIFKPRNPWTMS
;
A
#
# COMPACT_ATOMS: atom_id res chain seq x y z
N ASN A 1 -7.92 -8.98 -4.47
CA ASN A 1 -7.09 -8.24 -3.50
C ASN A 1 -5.94 -9.05 -2.94
N SER A 2 -6.12 -10.30 -2.50
CA SER A 2 -5.01 -11.15 -1.99
C SER A 2 -3.84 -11.35 -2.97
N TYR A 3 -4.11 -11.46 -4.26
CA TYR A 3 -3.04 -11.58 -5.27
C TYR A 3 -2.22 -10.30 -5.42
N PHE A 4 -2.85 -9.11 -5.44
CA PHE A 4 -2.12 -7.84 -5.44
C PHE A 4 -1.29 -7.64 -4.17
N GLN A 5 -1.79 -8.10 -3.02
CA GLN A 5 -1.01 -8.10 -1.77
C GLN A 5 0.29 -8.92 -1.89
N ARG A 6 0.26 -10.07 -2.58
CA ARG A 6 1.49 -10.84 -2.86
C ARG A 6 2.45 -10.17 -3.85
N ILE A 7 1.95 -9.33 -4.76
CA ILE A 7 2.77 -8.59 -5.75
C ILE A 7 3.55 -7.45 -5.08
N TYR A 8 2.91 -6.75 -4.13
CA TYR A 8 3.51 -5.57 -3.47
C TYR A 8 4.30 -5.94 -2.19
N ASN A 9 4.08 -7.12 -1.60
CA ASN A 9 4.83 -7.62 -0.44
C ASN A 9 6.18 -8.25 -0.85
N LEU A 10 7.19 -7.41 -1.06
CA LEU A 10 8.60 -7.84 -1.16
C LEU A 10 9.14 -8.20 0.24
N ALA A 11 8.71 -9.34 0.79
CA ALA A 11 9.31 -9.93 2.00
C ALA A 11 10.33 -11.03 1.63
N PRO A 12 11.48 -11.17 2.31
CA PRO A 12 12.63 -11.95 1.85
C PRO A 12 12.44 -13.48 1.71
N HIS A 13 11.33 -14.08 2.16
CA HIS A 13 11.21 -15.55 2.24
C HIS A 13 9.97 -16.18 1.60
N ASN A 14 9.07 -15.43 0.93
CA ASN A 14 8.02 -16.05 0.10
C ASN A 14 7.30 -15.07 -0.86
N SER A 15 7.99 -14.05 -1.38
CA SER A 15 7.43 -13.10 -2.34
C SER A 15 7.36 -13.73 -3.73
N LEU A 16 6.18 -13.72 -4.37
CA LEU A 16 6.10 -13.97 -5.80
C LEU A 16 6.73 -12.78 -6.53
N SER A 17 7.79 -13.01 -7.28
CA SER A 17 8.36 -12.05 -8.22
C SER A 17 7.31 -11.56 -9.22
N ILE A 18 7.53 -10.38 -9.80
CA ILE A 18 6.66 -9.81 -10.83
C ILE A 18 6.50 -10.80 -12.00
N ASP A 19 7.55 -11.56 -12.30
CA ASP A 19 7.56 -12.59 -13.34
C ASP A 19 6.64 -13.78 -12.99
N GLU A 20 6.72 -14.31 -11.76
CA GLU A 20 5.82 -15.40 -11.30
C GLU A 20 4.34 -14.97 -11.27
N VAL A 21 4.09 -13.68 -11.03
CA VAL A 21 2.75 -13.09 -11.07
C VAL A 21 2.23 -13.04 -12.50
N LEU A 22 3.08 -12.60 -13.44
CA LEU A 22 2.73 -12.57 -14.86
C LEU A 22 2.48 -13.99 -15.40
N GLU A 23 3.27 -14.98 -14.96
CA GLU A 23 3.04 -16.40 -15.27
C GLU A 23 1.71 -16.91 -14.68
N THR A 24 1.40 -16.54 -13.44
CA THR A 24 0.12 -16.89 -12.81
C THR A 24 -1.06 -16.27 -13.56
N LEU A 25 -0.96 -15.01 -13.98
CA LEU A 25 -1.98 -14.35 -14.78
C LEU A 25 -2.16 -15.00 -16.15
N LYS A 26 -1.06 -15.40 -16.80
CA LYS A 26 -1.07 -16.15 -18.05
C LYS A 26 -1.80 -17.49 -17.89
N ARG A 27 -1.49 -18.24 -16.83
CA ARG A 27 -2.17 -19.50 -16.51
C ARG A 27 -3.67 -19.31 -16.29
N PHE A 28 -4.07 -18.25 -15.57
CA PHE A 28 -5.49 -17.97 -15.32
C PHE A 28 -6.25 -17.51 -16.57
N GLN A 29 -5.58 -16.85 -17.51
CA GLN A 29 -6.15 -16.49 -18.80
C GLN A 29 -6.50 -17.72 -19.64
N GLU A 30 -5.61 -18.72 -19.66
CA GLU A 30 -5.74 -19.95 -20.45
C GLU A 30 -6.50 -21.07 -19.71
N SER A 31 -6.81 -20.88 -18.42
CA SER A 31 -7.42 -21.91 -17.58
C SER A 31 -8.81 -22.32 -18.06
N PRO A 32 -9.15 -23.63 -18.07
CA PRO A 32 -10.49 -24.12 -18.33
C PRO A 32 -11.48 -23.79 -17.19
N VAL A 33 -11.00 -23.40 -16.01
CA VAL A 33 -11.82 -23.08 -14.83
C VAL A 33 -12.40 -21.67 -14.94
N LYS A 34 -13.74 -21.56 -14.99
CA LYS A 34 -14.46 -20.27 -15.09
C LYS A 34 -14.05 -19.27 -13.99
N ARG A 35 -13.89 -19.74 -12.76
CA ARG A 35 -13.50 -18.92 -11.61
C ARG A 35 -12.12 -18.27 -11.80
N GLU A 36 -11.15 -18.98 -12.37
CA GLU A 36 -9.79 -18.44 -12.59
C GLU A 36 -9.79 -17.36 -13.66
N ARG A 37 -10.54 -17.57 -14.76
CA ARG A 37 -10.74 -16.55 -15.79
C ARG A 37 -11.44 -15.29 -15.25
N GLU A 38 -12.42 -15.47 -14.35
CA GLU A 38 -13.10 -14.34 -13.69
C GLU A 38 -12.15 -13.57 -12.76
N VAL A 39 -11.29 -14.27 -12.02
CA VAL A 39 -10.25 -13.66 -11.18
C VAL A 39 -9.28 -12.85 -12.05
N PHE A 40 -8.81 -13.42 -13.17
CA PHE A 40 -7.96 -12.72 -14.14
C PHE A 40 -8.62 -11.43 -14.66
N CYS A 41 -9.85 -11.51 -15.18
CA CYS A 41 -10.58 -10.36 -15.68
C CYS A 41 -10.79 -9.29 -14.60
N CYS A 42 -11.08 -9.70 -13.37
CA CYS A 42 -11.24 -8.80 -12.24
C CYS A 42 -9.91 -8.10 -11.88
N MET A 43 -8.79 -8.82 -11.94
CA MET A 43 -7.46 -8.27 -11.67
C MET A 43 -7.06 -7.19 -12.69
N LEU A 44 -7.18 -7.48 -13.99
CA LEU A 44 -6.86 -6.48 -15.03
C LEU A 44 -7.77 -5.24 -14.93
N ARG A 45 -9.08 -5.43 -14.73
CA ARG A 45 -10.02 -4.32 -14.60
C ARG A 45 -9.66 -3.41 -13.42
N ASN A 46 -9.36 -3.99 -12.25
CA ASN A 46 -8.98 -3.19 -11.08
C ASN A 46 -7.67 -2.42 -11.34
N LEU A 47 -6.66 -3.05 -11.96
CA LEU A 47 -5.39 -2.38 -12.28
C LEU A 47 -5.59 -1.17 -13.20
N PHE A 48 -6.46 -1.28 -14.22
CA PHE A 48 -6.74 -0.17 -15.14
C PHE A 48 -7.59 0.93 -14.51
N GLU A 49 -8.57 0.58 -13.68
CA GLU A 49 -9.36 1.56 -12.92
C GLU A 49 -8.50 2.37 -11.93
N GLU A 50 -7.40 1.78 -11.46
CA GLU A 50 -6.51 2.41 -10.49
C GLU A 50 -5.56 3.45 -11.07
N TYR A 51 -5.40 3.53 -12.39
CA TYR A 51 -4.49 4.48 -13.03
C TYR A 51 -4.67 5.93 -12.54
N ARG A 52 -5.92 6.35 -12.26
CA ARG A 52 -6.23 7.69 -11.73
C ARG A 52 -5.60 7.99 -10.36
N PHE A 53 -5.22 6.96 -9.61
CA PHE A 53 -4.62 7.07 -8.28
C PHE A 53 -3.09 6.93 -8.31
N PHE A 54 -2.49 6.53 -9.44
CA PHE A 54 -1.03 6.36 -9.57
C PHE A 54 -0.21 7.61 -9.20
N PRO A 55 -0.65 8.85 -9.47
CA PRO A 55 0.09 10.03 -9.03
C PRO A 55 0.25 10.14 -7.51
N ALA A 56 -0.64 9.52 -6.74
CA ALA A 56 -0.59 9.48 -5.28
C ALA A 56 0.30 8.33 -4.74
N TYR A 57 0.79 7.43 -5.60
CA TYR A 57 1.61 6.30 -5.16
C TYR A 57 3.01 6.80 -4.76
N PRO A 58 3.64 6.15 -3.76
CA PRO A 58 5.07 6.33 -3.54
C PRO A 58 5.86 5.73 -4.71
N GLU A 59 7.10 6.20 -4.87
CA GLU A 59 7.86 5.98 -6.11
C GLU A 59 8.22 4.50 -6.35
N LYS A 60 8.56 3.76 -5.29
CA LYS A 60 8.96 2.35 -5.41
C LYS A 60 7.81 1.47 -5.90
N GLU A 61 6.63 1.63 -5.31
CA GLU A 61 5.42 0.88 -5.63
C GLU A 61 4.94 1.24 -7.02
N LEU A 62 5.01 2.53 -7.37
CA LEU A 62 4.69 2.97 -8.72
C LEU A 62 5.63 2.33 -9.75
N ILE A 63 6.92 2.20 -9.45
CA ILE A 63 7.88 1.46 -10.30
C ILE A 63 7.52 -0.03 -10.38
N THR A 64 7.18 -0.68 -9.26
CA THR A 64 6.71 -2.08 -9.27
C THR A 64 5.44 -2.25 -10.11
N THR A 65 4.47 -1.34 -9.97
CA THR A 65 3.27 -1.29 -10.79
C THR A 65 3.64 -1.08 -12.26
N ALA A 66 4.64 -0.26 -12.58
CA ALA A 66 5.10 -0.04 -13.95
C ALA A 66 5.64 -1.31 -14.60
N HIS A 67 6.45 -2.09 -13.87
CA HIS A 67 6.94 -3.39 -14.33
C HIS A 67 5.80 -4.37 -14.58
N LEU A 68 4.80 -4.44 -13.68
CA LEU A 68 3.62 -5.28 -13.89
C LEU A 68 2.80 -4.81 -15.10
N PHE A 69 2.59 -3.50 -15.24
CA PHE A 69 1.80 -2.90 -16.33
C PHE A 69 2.44 -3.14 -17.69
N GLY A 70 3.77 -2.95 -17.78
CA GLY A 70 4.56 -3.25 -18.97
C GLY A 70 4.62 -4.74 -19.28
N GLY A 71 4.76 -5.60 -18.27
CA GLY A 71 4.75 -7.06 -18.43
C GLY A 71 3.40 -7.60 -18.92
N ILE A 72 2.29 -7.01 -18.49
CA ILE A 72 0.94 -7.35 -18.97
C ILE A 72 0.81 -7.12 -20.49
N ILE A 73 1.43 -6.05 -20.99
CA ILE A 73 1.51 -5.78 -22.42
C ILE A 73 2.45 -6.81 -23.05
N GLU A 74 3.69 -6.93 -22.57
CA GLU A 74 4.73 -7.84 -23.07
C GLU A 74 4.23 -9.29 -23.27
N HIS A 75 3.43 -9.84 -22.36
CA HIS A 75 2.92 -11.22 -22.42
C HIS A 75 1.59 -11.39 -23.15
N ASN A 76 1.03 -10.34 -23.79
CA ASN A 76 -0.29 -10.40 -24.47
C ASN A 76 -1.46 -10.78 -23.53
N LEU A 77 -1.34 -10.44 -22.24
CA LEU A 77 -2.42 -10.69 -21.28
C LEU A 77 -3.65 -9.82 -21.58
N VAL A 78 -3.51 -8.76 -22.36
CA VAL A 78 -4.64 -7.93 -22.79
C VAL A 78 -5.14 -8.37 -24.17
N SER A 79 -5.96 -9.42 -24.22
CA SER A 79 -6.48 -9.97 -25.49
C SER A 79 -7.47 -9.05 -26.21
N ASN A 80 -8.09 -8.10 -25.51
CA ASN A 80 -9.07 -7.19 -26.11
C ASN A 80 -8.37 -5.94 -26.65
N TYR A 81 -8.47 -5.70 -27.97
CA TYR A 81 -7.88 -4.54 -28.64
C TYR A 81 -8.28 -3.19 -28.01
N LYS A 82 -9.50 -3.07 -27.46
CA LYS A 82 -9.95 -1.86 -26.75
C LYS A 82 -9.20 -1.66 -25.44
N ALA A 83 -8.99 -2.74 -24.69
CA ALA A 83 -8.28 -2.71 -23.42
C ALA A 83 -6.77 -2.49 -23.63
N LEU A 84 -6.21 -3.05 -24.71
CA LEU A 84 -4.82 -2.84 -25.10
C LEU A 84 -4.58 -1.38 -25.49
N GLY A 85 -5.46 -0.80 -26.31
CA GLY A 85 -5.40 0.63 -26.65
C GLY A 85 -5.50 1.54 -25.42
N LEU A 86 -6.33 1.18 -24.44
CA LEU A 86 -6.42 1.92 -23.18
C LEU A 86 -5.13 1.84 -22.36
N ALA A 87 -4.53 0.65 -22.25
CA ALA A 87 -3.26 0.43 -21.55
C ALA A 87 -2.11 1.23 -22.18
N LEU A 88 -1.97 1.18 -23.51
CA LEU A 88 -0.98 1.96 -24.25
C LEU A 88 -1.17 3.47 -24.06
N ARG A 89 -2.43 3.94 -24.05
CA ARG A 89 -2.76 5.35 -23.79
C ARG A 89 -2.35 5.80 -22.40
N PHE A 90 -2.57 4.98 -21.36
CA PHE A 90 -2.13 5.29 -20.00
C PHE A 90 -0.62 5.48 -19.89
N ILE A 91 0.16 4.65 -20.58
CA ILE A 91 1.63 4.78 -20.63
C ILE A 91 2.01 6.05 -21.40
N LEU A 92 1.36 6.33 -22.54
CA LEU A 92 1.61 7.55 -23.32
C LEU A 92 1.30 8.83 -22.52
N ASP A 93 0.19 8.84 -21.77
CA ASP A 93 -0.19 9.97 -20.92
C ASP A 93 0.77 10.17 -19.75
N ALA A 94 1.38 9.09 -19.26
CA ALA A 94 2.43 9.13 -18.25
C ALA A 94 3.76 9.68 -18.81
N LEU A 95 4.14 9.26 -20.03
CA LEU A 95 5.32 9.75 -20.74
C LEU A 95 5.26 11.24 -21.08
N LYS A 96 4.06 11.80 -21.27
CA LYS A 96 3.84 13.24 -21.50
C LYS A 96 4.02 14.11 -20.26
N LYS A 97 4.13 13.53 -19.06
CA LYS A 97 4.37 14.30 -17.83
C LYS A 97 5.77 14.90 -17.82
N SER A 98 6.00 15.87 -16.93
CA SER A 98 7.29 16.54 -16.84
C SER A 98 8.42 15.52 -16.64
N PRO A 99 9.56 15.70 -17.32
CA PRO A 99 10.76 14.90 -17.08
C PRO A 99 11.08 14.82 -15.58
N ASN A 100 11.51 13.66 -15.10
CA ASN A 100 11.79 13.36 -13.68
C ASN A 100 10.59 13.38 -12.72
N SER A 101 9.35 13.44 -13.21
CA SER A 101 8.18 13.19 -12.35
C SER A 101 7.99 11.70 -12.08
N LYS A 102 7.39 11.34 -10.93
CA LYS A 102 7.06 9.94 -10.60
C LYS A 102 6.27 9.23 -11.71
N MET A 103 5.31 9.93 -12.32
CA MET A 103 4.54 9.40 -13.45
C MET A 103 5.36 9.28 -14.73
N TYR A 104 6.31 10.16 -14.98
CA TYR A 104 7.26 10.00 -16.08
C TYR A 104 8.12 8.74 -15.88
N ASN A 105 8.66 8.54 -14.68
CA ASN A 105 9.44 7.35 -14.32
C ASN A 105 8.61 6.06 -14.49
N PHE A 106 7.32 6.08 -14.12
CA PHE A 106 6.37 4.99 -14.41
C PHE A 106 6.29 4.71 -15.91
N GLY A 107 6.09 5.75 -16.73
CA GLY A 107 5.97 5.61 -18.18
C GLY A 107 7.22 5.01 -18.81
N ILE A 108 8.41 5.49 -18.42
CA ILE A 108 9.70 5.00 -18.92
C ILE A 108 9.95 3.55 -18.51
N THR A 109 9.70 3.21 -17.23
CA THR A 109 9.86 1.84 -16.71
C THR A 109 8.92 0.86 -17.41
N ALA A 110 7.65 1.25 -17.62
CA ALA A 110 6.68 0.42 -18.32
C ALA A 110 7.07 0.25 -19.79
N LEU A 111 7.48 1.33 -20.48
CA LEU A 111 7.92 1.31 -21.88
C LEU A 111 9.13 0.39 -22.10
N ASP A 112 10.11 0.44 -21.20
CA ASP A 112 11.30 -0.40 -21.28
C ASP A 112 10.96 -1.89 -21.21
N ARG A 113 9.92 -2.24 -20.45
CA ARG A 113 9.53 -3.64 -20.26
C ARG A 113 8.97 -4.29 -21.52
N PHE A 114 8.22 -3.57 -22.36
CA PHE A 114 7.67 -4.12 -23.61
C PHE A 114 8.35 -3.57 -24.88
N LYS A 115 9.57 -3.00 -24.78
CA LYS A 115 10.27 -2.37 -25.91
C LYS A 115 10.42 -3.26 -27.15
N ASN A 116 10.63 -4.57 -26.95
CA ASN A 116 10.75 -5.56 -28.04
C ASN A 116 9.45 -5.71 -28.87
N ARG A 117 8.33 -5.24 -28.34
CA ARG A 117 7.02 -5.27 -29.01
C ARG A 117 6.67 -3.96 -29.69
N LEU A 118 7.51 -2.92 -29.60
CA LEU A 118 7.23 -1.63 -30.21
C LEU A 118 7.13 -1.72 -31.74
N LYS A 119 7.83 -2.69 -32.37
CA LYS A 119 7.69 -3.03 -33.79
C LYS A 119 6.25 -3.39 -34.20
N ASP A 120 5.47 -3.95 -33.27
CA ASP A 120 4.07 -4.33 -33.53
C ASP A 120 3.12 -3.13 -33.39
N TYR A 121 3.62 -1.98 -32.90
CA TYR A 121 2.85 -0.78 -32.58
C TYR A 121 3.40 0.47 -33.28
N HIS A 122 3.58 0.43 -34.59
CA HIS A 122 4.15 1.53 -35.38
C HIS A 122 3.42 2.89 -35.18
N GLN A 123 2.08 2.91 -35.13
CA GLN A 123 1.30 4.13 -34.85
C GLN A 123 1.54 4.67 -33.44
N TYR A 124 1.72 3.79 -32.46
CA TYR A 124 2.03 4.17 -31.09
C TYR A 124 3.43 4.80 -30.98
N CYS A 125 4.41 4.22 -31.68
CA CYS A 125 5.76 4.77 -31.78
C CYS A 125 5.76 6.18 -32.38
N ALA A 126 4.94 6.42 -33.42
CA ALA A 126 4.77 7.76 -33.99
C ALA A 126 4.24 8.77 -32.95
N HIS A 127 3.29 8.36 -32.09
CA HIS A 127 2.78 9.21 -31.01
C HIS A 127 3.81 9.47 -29.90
N ILE A 128 4.71 8.51 -29.61
CA ILE A 128 5.80 8.71 -28.63
C ILE A 128 6.81 9.72 -29.19
N THR A 129 7.22 9.61 -30.46
CA THR A 129 8.13 10.57 -31.09
C THR A 129 7.57 12.00 -31.15
N ALA A 130 6.25 12.18 -31.06
CA ALA A 130 5.62 13.49 -31.03
C ALA A 130 5.67 14.19 -29.65
N ILE A 131 6.23 13.53 -28.62
CA ILE A 131 6.38 14.12 -27.28
C ILE A 131 7.48 15.20 -27.29
N PRO A 132 7.24 16.42 -26.77
CA PRO A 132 8.21 17.52 -26.85
C PRO A 132 9.59 17.20 -26.24
N HIS A 133 9.62 16.43 -25.15
CA HIS A 133 10.83 16.01 -24.45
C HIS A 133 11.28 14.58 -24.80
N PHE A 134 10.89 14.03 -25.96
CA PHE A 134 11.30 12.70 -26.41
C PHE A 134 12.83 12.53 -26.46
N HIS A 135 13.56 13.58 -26.84
CA HIS A 135 15.03 13.61 -26.86
C HIS A 135 15.69 13.39 -25.48
N GLN A 136 14.93 13.48 -24.38
CA GLN A 136 15.42 13.27 -23.01
C GLN A 136 15.19 11.83 -22.52
N PHE A 137 14.62 10.96 -23.35
CA PHE A 137 14.38 9.57 -22.99
C PHE A 137 15.72 8.79 -22.95
N PRO A 138 15.78 7.64 -22.25
CA PRO A 138 16.93 6.76 -22.31
C PRO A 138 17.29 6.40 -23.76
N GLN A 139 18.58 6.49 -24.13
CA GLN A 139 19.03 6.35 -25.52
C GLN A 139 18.59 5.03 -26.17
N HIS A 140 18.63 3.93 -25.41
CA HIS A 140 18.18 2.64 -25.92
C HIS A 140 16.67 2.64 -26.23
N LEU A 141 15.84 3.35 -25.46
CA LEU A 141 14.40 3.44 -25.77
C LEU A 141 14.12 4.32 -26.98
N ILE A 142 14.89 5.38 -27.19
CA ILE A 142 14.79 6.22 -28.38
C ILE A 142 15.00 5.35 -29.63
N GLU A 143 16.07 4.55 -29.63
CA GLU A 143 16.39 3.63 -30.71
C GLU A 143 15.24 2.64 -30.97
N PHE A 144 14.76 1.94 -29.94
CA PHE A 144 13.65 0.99 -30.08
C PHE A 144 12.34 1.64 -30.60
N VAL A 145 12.05 2.88 -30.21
CA VAL A 145 10.86 3.62 -30.69
C VAL A 145 11.04 4.08 -32.14
N GLU A 146 12.23 4.55 -32.53
CA GLU A 146 12.51 5.00 -33.90
C GLU A 146 12.48 3.83 -34.90
N TYR A 147 13.08 2.69 -34.56
CA TYR A 147 12.97 1.47 -35.37
C TYR A 147 11.54 0.91 -35.34
N GLY A 148 10.86 0.95 -34.18
CA GLY A 148 9.48 0.53 -34.03
C GLY A 148 8.48 1.33 -34.88
N LYS A 149 8.75 2.62 -35.13
CA LYS A 149 7.97 3.46 -36.07
C LYS A 149 7.96 2.89 -37.49
N ASN A 150 9.04 2.22 -37.89
CA ASN A 150 9.18 1.56 -39.19
C ASN A 150 8.84 0.06 -39.14
N SER A 151 8.26 -0.42 -38.03
CA SER A 151 8.00 -1.84 -37.76
C SER A 151 9.25 -2.73 -37.80
N GLN A 152 10.41 -2.17 -37.42
CA GLN A 152 11.70 -2.86 -37.40
C GLN A 152 12.21 -3.00 -35.95
N GLU A 153 13.07 -4.00 -35.73
CA GLU A 153 13.84 -4.12 -34.49
C GLU A 153 15.22 -3.49 -34.68
N PRO A 154 15.77 -2.83 -33.64
CA PRO A 154 17.12 -2.29 -33.71
C PRO A 154 18.16 -3.42 -33.87
N PRO A 155 19.25 -3.17 -34.62
CA PRO A 155 20.32 -4.15 -34.80
C PRO A 155 21.07 -4.37 -33.47
N THR A 156 20.73 -5.46 -32.78
CA THR A 156 21.28 -5.97 -31.50
C THR A 156 22.66 -5.43 -31.07
N THR A 157 22.68 -4.64 -29.99
CA THR A 157 23.77 -4.67 -29.00
C THR A 157 23.39 -5.61 -27.86
N SER A 158 24.21 -6.63 -27.61
CA SER A 158 24.14 -7.63 -26.52
C SER A 158 23.47 -8.99 -26.86
N ARG A 159 24.14 -9.81 -27.68
CA ARG A 159 24.19 -11.26 -27.47
C ARG A 159 25.65 -11.67 -27.33
N ILE A 160 25.99 -12.20 -26.17
CA ILE A 160 27.21 -12.98 -25.93
C ILE A 160 27.13 -14.22 -26.82
N PRO A 161 28.12 -14.53 -27.68
CA PRO A 161 28.19 -15.83 -28.34
C PRO A 161 29.02 -16.80 -27.49
N ASP A 162 28.37 -17.86 -27.01
CA ASP A 162 29.05 -19.07 -26.55
C ASP A 162 29.85 -19.72 -27.68
N LEU A 163 31.03 -20.22 -27.30
CA LEU A 163 32.02 -20.93 -28.10
C LEU A 163 31.47 -22.20 -28.80
N VAL A 164 31.78 -22.35 -30.09
CA VAL A 164 32.37 -23.58 -30.66
C VAL A 164 33.22 -23.20 -31.89
N GLY A 165 34.54 -23.50 -31.90
CA GLY A 165 35.33 -23.56 -33.14
C GLY A 165 36.79 -23.07 -33.12
N VAL A 166 37.67 -23.73 -32.35
CA VAL A 166 39.03 -24.17 -32.76
C VAL A 166 39.98 -23.15 -33.43
N ASN A 167 41.00 -22.62 -32.70
CA ASN A 167 42.43 -22.97 -32.87
C ASN A 167 43.44 -22.06 -32.10
N SER A 168 44.29 -22.74 -31.31
CA SER A 168 45.75 -22.56 -31.06
C SER A 168 46.36 -21.18 -30.75
N ASN A 169 46.73 -20.93 -29.48
CA ASN A 169 48.12 -20.78 -28.96
C ASN A 169 48.19 -20.07 -27.58
N PRO A 170 49.29 -20.24 -26.77
CA PRO A 170 49.15 -20.40 -25.32
C PRO A 170 49.91 -19.37 -24.40
N ILE A 171 49.54 -19.36 -23.09
CA ILE A 171 50.28 -18.92 -21.85
C ILE A 171 50.33 -17.37 -21.57
N PRO A 172 50.42 -16.80 -20.32
CA PRO A 172 50.62 -17.35 -18.94
C PRO A 172 49.58 -16.98 -17.84
N PRO A 173 49.72 -17.57 -16.62
CA PRO A 173 48.76 -17.46 -15.53
C PRO A 173 49.09 -16.37 -14.50
N GLY A 174 48.04 -15.71 -13.99
CA GLY A 174 48.10 -15.00 -12.71
C GLY A 174 47.31 -13.70 -12.69
N THR A 175 46.04 -13.75 -12.27
CA THR A 175 45.43 -12.74 -11.38
C THR A 175 43.99 -13.14 -11.03
N PHE A 176 43.70 -13.13 -9.74
CA PHE A 176 42.41 -13.33 -9.10
C PHE A 176 41.37 -12.28 -9.57
N ILE A 177 40.13 -12.71 -9.81
CA ILE A 177 38.96 -11.82 -9.97
C ILE A 177 38.04 -12.01 -8.75
N PRO A 178 37.84 -11.00 -7.89
CA PRO A 178 36.67 -10.90 -7.03
C PRO A 178 35.55 -10.08 -7.68
N SER A 179 34.33 -10.39 -7.26
CA SER A 179 33.03 -9.98 -7.80
C SER A 179 32.75 -8.46 -7.86
N LEU A 180 31.99 -8.07 -8.89
CA LEU A 180 31.44 -6.73 -9.11
C LEU A 180 30.04 -6.61 -8.49
N HIS A 181 29.94 -5.96 -7.33
CA HIS A 181 28.74 -5.22 -6.91
C HIS A 181 29.22 -3.89 -6.35
N ASN A 182 28.99 -2.80 -7.09
CA ASN A 182 28.80 -1.41 -6.61
C ASN A 182 29.07 -0.40 -7.73
N ILE A 183 28.02 0.12 -8.40
CA ILE A 183 28.09 1.45 -9.03
C ILE A 183 26.72 2.11 -8.90
N PHE A 184 26.58 2.98 -7.90
CA PHE A 184 25.93 4.29 -8.03
C PHE A 184 26.50 5.20 -6.92
N LYS A 185 27.48 6.03 -7.28
CA LYS A 185 27.91 7.19 -6.50
C LYS A 185 27.16 8.42 -7.01
N ALA A 186 26.48 9.09 -6.09
CA ALA A 186 25.91 10.41 -6.27
C ALA A 186 27.01 11.48 -6.38
N GLN A 187 26.78 12.50 -7.20
CA GLN A 187 27.52 13.76 -7.15
C GLN A 187 26.56 14.89 -6.77
N SER A 188 26.98 15.60 -5.72
CA SER A 188 26.36 16.79 -5.14
C SER A 188 26.82 18.04 -5.88
N ILE A 189 25.92 19.00 -6.15
CA ILE A 189 26.29 20.42 -6.31
C ILE A 189 25.22 21.32 -5.65
N THR A 190 25.74 22.37 -5.02
CA THR A 190 25.21 23.27 -4.00
C THR A 190 24.35 24.43 -4.55
N THR A 191 23.36 24.81 -3.74
CA THR A 191 22.52 26.02 -3.58
C THR A 191 22.67 27.25 -4.49
N THR A 192 21.52 27.82 -4.91
CA THR A 192 21.25 29.27 -4.77
C THR A 192 19.74 29.60 -4.80
N THR A 193 19.29 30.36 -3.80
CA THR A 193 17.95 30.91 -3.59
C THR A 193 17.66 32.10 -4.50
N THR A 194 16.47 32.15 -5.10
CA THR A 194 15.81 33.43 -5.44
C THR A 194 14.29 33.31 -5.32
N THR A 195 13.72 34.16 -4.47
CA THR A 195 12.30 34.45 -4.28
C THR A 195 11.73 35.23 -5.45
N THR A 196 10.59 34.79 -6.00
CA THR A 196 9.62 35.68 -6.65
C THR A 196 8.20 35.11 -6.59
N SER A 197 7.34 35.87 -5.94
CA SER A 197 5.88 35.77 -5.91
C SER A 197 5.26 36.12 -7.25
N MET A 198 4.25 35.38 -7.74
CA MET A 198 3.16 35.90 -8.57
C MET A 198 1.86 35.09 -8.39
N THR A 199 0.79 35.86 -8.16
CA THR A 199 -0.66 35.60 -8.32
C THR A 199 -0.97 35.21 -9.79
N CYS A 200 -2.09 34.63 -10.24
CA CYS A 200 -3.52 34.85 -9.95
C CYS A 200 -4.39 33.72 -10.57
N SER A 201 -5.67 33.68 -10.15
CA SER A 201 -6.87 33.44 -10.99
C SER A 201 -7.35 32.03 -11.30
N SER A 202 -8.32 31.65 -10.47
CA SER A 202 -9.48 30.78 -10.68
C SER A 202 -10.12 30.75 -12.08
N SER A 203 -10.52 29.55 -12.50
CA SER A 203 -11.72 29.33 -13.34
C SER A 203 -12.50 28.11 -12.82
N LYS A 204 -13.77 28.35 -12.49
CA LYS A 204 -14.76 27.38 -12.04
C LYS A 204 -15.19 26.49 -13.21
N LEU A 205 -15.31 25.18 -12.98
CA LEU A 205 -16.19 24.32 -13.78
C LEU A 205 -17.13 23.55 -12.85
N ILE A 206 -18.36 23.45 -13.34
CA ILE A 206 -19.61 23.21 -12.64
C ILE A 206 -19.76 21.74 -12.26
N THR A 207 -20.18 21.53 -11.01
CA THR A 207 -20.47 20.26 -10.35
C THR A 207 -21.76 19.64 -10.88
N THR A 208 -21.70 18.39 -11.36
CA THR A 208 -22.86 17.48 -11.35
C THR A 208 -22.56 16.35 -10.38
N ASN A 209 -23.32 16.34 -9.27
CA ASN A 209 -23.22 15.36 -8.20
C ASN A 209 -23.65 13.97 -8.71
N SER A 210 -22.71 13.03 -8.73
CA SER A 210 -22.99 11.60 -8.70
C SER A 210 -22.24 11.00 -7.51
N LEU A 211 -23.00 10.37 -6.61
CA LEU A 211 -22.53 9.68 -5.41
C LEU A 211 -21.60 8.52 -5.78
N LEU A 212 -20.32 8.82 -5.95
CA LEU A 212 -19.26 7.83 -6.10
C LEU A 212 -18.77 7.41 -4.72
N THR A 213 -19.25 6.25 -4.30
CA THR A 213 -18.62 5.37 -3.30
C THR A 213 -17.09 5.38 -3.48
N THR A 214 -16.39 5.92 -2.48
CA THR A 214 -14.94 5.99 -2.41
C THR A 214 -14.38 4.60 -2.08
N ARG A 215 -14.14 3.81 -3.13
CA ARG A 215 -13.40 2.55 -3.05
C ARG A 215 -11.93 2.83 -2.64
N PRO A 216 -11.38 2.17 -1.62
CA PRO A 216 -9.99 2.41 -1.20
C PRO A 216 -8.99 1.88 -2.26
N SER A 217 -7.89 2.62 -2.46
CA SER A 217 -6.77 2.29 -3.37
C SER A 217 -5.91 1.14 -2.83
N ILE A 218 -5.40 0.27 -3.72
CA ILE A 218 -4.54 -0.89 -3.40
C ILE A 218 -3.29 -0.55 -2.58
N ALA A 219 -2.72 0.65 -2.69
CA ALA A 219 -1.56 1.07 -1.89
C ALA A 219 -1.85 1.19 -0.38
N ASN A 220 -3.13 1.20 0.01
CA ASN A 220 -3.58 1.20 1.40
C ASN A 220 -4.08 -0.17 1.87
N THR A 221 -3.54 -1.29 1.37
CA THR A 221 -3.84 -2.59 1.97
C THR A 221 -3.32 -2.62 3.42
N THR A 222 -4.23 -2.39 4.37
CA THR A 222 -4.00 -2.53 5.80
C THR A 222 -3.73 -4.01 6.11
N ASN A 223 -2.49 -4.43 5.95
CA ASN A 223 -2.03 -5.76 6.34
C ASN A 223 -1.90 -5.82 7.87
N ILE A 224 -2.52 -6.82 8.50
CA ILE A 224 -2.50 -7.07 9.95
C ILE A 224 -1.60 -8.26 10.33
N ASP A 225 -0.75 -8.75 9.42
CA ASP A 225 0.13 -9.92 9.63
C ASP A 225 1.01 -9.76 10.86
N THR A 226 1.58 -8.58 11.10
CA THR A 226 2.37 -8.29 12.32
C THR A 226 1.56 -8.57 13.59
N LEU A 227 0.26 -8.25 13.59
CA LEU A 227 -0.64 -8.50 14.70
C LEU A 227 -1.01 -9.98 14.81
N LEU A 228 -1.21 -10.67 13.68
CA LEU A 228 -1.54 -12.10 13.63
C LEU A 228 -0.39 -12.97 14.11
N VAL A 229 0.83 -12.76 13.58
CA VAL A 229 2.03 -13.50 13.98
C VAL A 229 2.34 -13.32 15.47
N ALA A 230 2.11 -12.13 16.01
CA ALA A 230 2.28 -11.87 17.44
C ALA A 230 1.21 -12.54 18.31
N THR A 231 0.05 -12.86 17.73
CA THR A 231 -1.09 -13.48 18.41
C THR A 231 -1.02 -15.01 18.40
N GLU A 232 -0.47 -15.62 17.35
CA GLU A 232 -0.26 -17.09 17.28
C GLU A 232 0.63 -17.65 18.39
N LYS A 233 1.32 -16.79 19.14
CA LYS A 233 2.13 -17.17 20.31
C LYS A 233 1.33 -17.29 21.62
N ASP A 234 0.02 -16.99 21.61
CA ASP A 234 -0.82 -16.87 22.81
C ASP A 234 -1.98 -17.89 22.79
N ASP A 235 -1.69 -19.15 23.14
CA ASP A 235 -2.55 -20.35 22.99
C ASP A 235 -3.78 -20.44 23.93
N LYS A 236 -4.24 -19.34 24.55
CA LYS A 236 -5.27 -19.39 25.62
C LYS A 236 -6.67 -18.95 25.21
N LEU A 237 -6.92 -18.68 23.94
CA LEU A 237 -8.15 -18.03 23.52
C LEU A 237 -9.24 -19.02 23.10
N ILE A 238 -10.40 -18.94 23.76
CA ILE A 238 -11.57 -19.76 23.43
C ILE A 238 -12.21 -19.21 22.15
N VAL A 239 -12.06 -19.97 21.06
CA VAL A 239 -12.62 -19.61 19.76
C VAL A 239 -14.09 -20.06 19.69
N PRO A 240 -15.04 -19.15 19.42
CA PRO A 240 -16.45 -19.52 19.27
C PRO A 240 -16.69 -20.35 18.00
N PRO A 241 -17.80 -21.10 17.92
CA PRO A 241 -18.17 -21.84 16.72
C PRO A 241 -18.31 -20.94 15.46
N GLU A 242 -18.04 -21.50 14.28
CA GLU A 242 -17.97 -20.74 13.01
C GLU A 242 -19.27 -19.97 12.70
N ASN A 243 -20.43 -20.57 12.96
CA ASN A 243 -21.73 -19.92 12.80
C ASN A 243 -21.88 -18.64 13.65
N LEU A 244 -21.29 -18.63 14.84
CA LEU A 244 -21.27 -17.48 15.73
C LEU A 244 -20.31 -16.40 15.21
N GLN A 245 -19.12 -16.81 14.74
CA GLN A 245 -18.17 -15.89 14.13
C GLN A 245 -18.77 -15.17 12.91
N ASP A 246 -19.41 -15.92 12.01
CA ASP A 246 -20.06 -15.39 10.81
C ASP A 246 -21.20 -14.44 11.16
N LYS A 247 -22.00 -14.79 12.17
CA LYS A 247 -23.09 -13.92 12.63
C LYS A 247 -22.56 -12.62 13.22
N ILE A 248 -21.50 -12.66 14.02
CA ILE A 248 -20.84 -11.47 14.55
C ILE A 248 -20.25 -10.62 13.42
N ALA A 249 -19.57 -11.25 12.46
CA ALA A 249 -19.02 -10.55 11.31
C ALA A 249 -20.11 -9.87 10.47
N PHE A 250 -21.24 -10.56 10.27
CA PHE A 250 -22.40 -10.00 9.59
C PHE A 250 -22.98 -8.78 10.33
N ILE A 251 -23.06 -8.83 11.66
CA ILE A 251 -23.54 -7.72 12.48
C ILE A 251 -22.64 -6.49 12.30
N PHE A 252 -21.32 -6.64 12.47
CA PHE A 252 -20.41 -5.51 12.33
C PHE A 252 -20.32 -5.01 10.88
N ASN A 253 -20.48 -5.87 9.87
CA ASN A 253 -20.50 -5.45 8.45
C ASN A 253 -21.72 -4.59 8.11
N ASN A 254 -22.86 -4.83 8.78
CA ASN A 254 -24.11 -4.10 8.55
C ASN A 254 -24.41 -3.06 9.65
N LEU A 255 -23.43 -2.78 10.51
CA LEU A 255 -23.61 -1.82 11.59
C LEU A 255 -23.71 -0.40 11.02
N SER A 256 -24.71 0.34 11.49
CA SER A 256 -24.94 1.74 11.14
C SER A 256 -25.52 2.48 12.35
N GLN A 257 -25.58 3.81 12.30
CA GLN A 257 -26.14 4.59 13.40
C GLN A 257 -27.65 4.35 13.60
N ILE A 258 -28.38 3.98 12.54
CA ILE A 258 -29.84 3.78 12.55
C ILE A 258 -30.21 2.46 13.23
N ASN A 259 -29.47 1.39 12.91
CA ASN A 259 -29.72 0.04 13.44
C ASN A 259 -28.86 -0.31 14.66
N LEU A 260 -28.20 0.69 15.26
CA LEU A 260 -27.23 0.50 16.34
C LEU A 260 -27.83 -0.26 17.53
N GLN A 261 -28.98 0.20 18.03
CA GLN A 261 -29.64 -0.40 19.19
C GLN A 261 -30.01 -1.86 18.93
N THR A 262 -30.67 -2.14 17.81
CA THR A 262 -31.06 -3.49 17.41
C THR A 262 -29.86 -4.42 17.32
N LYS A 263 -28.74 -3.97 16.74
CA LYS A 263 -27.50 -4.77 16.65
C LYS A 263 -26.81 -4.99 17.99
N CYS A 264 -26.92 -4.04 18.93
CA CYS A 264 -26.44 -4.23 20.29
C CYS A 264 -27.26 -5.29 21.03
N ASP A 265 -28.58 -5.28 20.86
CA ASP A 265 -29.48 -6.27 21.47
C ASP A 265 -29.23 -7.67 20.89
N GLU A 266 -29.07 -7.78 19.56
CA GLU A 266 -28.64 -9.03 18.91
C GLU A 266 -27.32 -9.56 19.50
N ILE A 267 -26.29 -8.72 19.63
CA ILE A 267 -25.01 -9.17 20.21
C ILE A 267 -25.17 -9.57 21.68
N ARG A 268 -25.99 -8.86 22.46
CA ARG A 268 -26.22 -9.16 23.87
C ARG A 268 -26.87 -10.52 24.08
N GLU A 269 -27.74 -10.95 23.17
CA GLU A 269 -28.38 -12.27 23.23
C GLU A 269 -27.45 -13.41 22.84
N ILE A 270 -26.49 -13.16 21.95
CA ILE A 270 -25.68 -14.22 21.35
C ILE A 270 -24.33 -14.38 22.06
N ILE A 271 -23.76 -13.30 22.63
CA ILE A 271 -22.42 -13.34 23.21
C ILE A 271 -22.44 -13.83 24.67
N ASN A 272 -21.78 -14.96 24.92
CA ASN A 272 -21.53 -15.47 26.27
C ASN A 272 -20.28 -14.82 26.89
N ASN A 273 -20.20 -14.84 28.22
CA ASN A 273 -19.05 -14.32 28.97
C ASN A 273 -17.71 -14.96 28.58
N ASP A 274 -17.74 -16.20 28.10
CA ASP A 274 -16.56 -16.97 27.68
C ASP A 274 -15.98 -16.48 26.35
N TYR A 275 -16.81 -15.90 25.49
CA TYR A 275 -16.42 -15.42 24.16
C TYR A 275 -16.09 -13.92 24.13
N LEU A 276 -16.20 -13.21 25.25
CA LEU A 276 -15.90 -11.78 25.32
C LEU A 276 -14.44 -11.47 24.98
N GLN A 277 -13.51 -12.34 25.38
CA GLN A 277 -12.10 -12.22 25.02
C GLN A 277 -11.92 -12.26 23.50
N TRP A 278 -12.52 -13.27 22.84
CA TRP A 278 -12.49 -13.39 21.39
C TRP A 278 -13.14 -12.19 20.70
N LEU A 279 -14.28 -11.71 21.20
CA LEU A 279 -14.97 -10.55 20.65
C LEU A 279 -14.09 -9.28 20.73
N SER A 280 -13.42 -9.05 21.86
CA SER A 280 -12.50 -7.91 22.01
C SER A 280 -11.35 -7.98 21.01
N GLN A 281 -10.79 -9.17 20.80
CA GLN A 281 -9.73 -9.41 19.84
C GLN A 281 -10.20 -9.19 18.41
N TYR A 282 -11.33 -9.78 18.04
CA TYR A 282 -11.94 -9.60 16.73
C TYR A 282 -12.19 -8.11 16.43
N LEU A 283 -12.82 -7.40 17.36
CA LEU A 283 -13.15 -5.99 17.17
C LEU A 283 -11.89 -5.12 17.01
N VAL A 284 -10.90 -5.30 17.89
CA VAL A 284 -9.67 -4.47 17.86
C VAL A 284 -8.79 -4.82 16.65
N MET A 285 -8.50 -6.11 16.45
CA MET A 285 -7.54 -6.56 15.42
C MET A 285 -8.12 -6.54 14.01
N LYS A 286 -9.38 -6.97 13.83
CA LYS A 286 -9.96 -7.19 12.50
C LYS A 286 -10.85 -6.04 12.03
N ARG A 287 -11.28 -5.14 12.93
CA ARG A 287 -12.15 -4.01 12.57
C ARG A 287 -11.47 -2.68 12.84
N VAL A 288 -11.26 -2.33 14.11
CA VAL A 288 -10.71 -1.04 14.53
C VAL A 288 -9.35 -0.75 13.88
N SER A 289 -8.44 -1.72 13.84
CA SER A 289 -7.10 -1.49 13.27
C SER A 289 -7.13 -1.06 11.79
N ILE A 290 -8.16 -1.45 11.03
CA ILE A 290 -8.27 -1.25 9.58
C ILE A 290 -9.35 -0.24 9.17
N GLU A 291 -10.43 -0.12 9.93
CA GLU A 291 -11.65 0.63 9.57
C GLU A 291 -11.76 1.95 10.33
N PHE A 292 -10.81 2.86 10.09
CA PHE A 292 -10.74 4.17 10.74
C PHE A 292 -12.07 4.95 10.72
N ASN A 293 -12.78 4.93 9.59
CA ASN A 293 -14.01 5.69 9.39
C ASN A 293 -15.16 5.24 10.32
N PHE A 294 -15.09 4.03 10.87
CA PHE A 294 -16.12 3.46 11.73
C PHE A 294 -15.80 3.57 13.22
N HIS A 295 -14.68 4.17 13.63
CA HIS A 295 -14.33 4.33 15.05
C HIS A 295 -15.42 5.02 15.89
N SER A 296 -16.04 6.09 15.39
CA SER A 296 -17.15 6.73 16.11
C SER A 296 -18.34 5.78 16.30
N LEU A 297 -18.65 4.99 15.28
CA LEU A 297 -19.73 4.02 15.34
C LEU A 297 -19.41 2.88 16.32
N TYR A 298 -18.18 2.37 16.30
CA TYR A 298 -17.73 1.34 17.26
C TYR A 298 -17.69 1.88 18.69
N SER A 299 -17.28 3.12 18.92
CA SER A 299 -17.34 3.73 20.25
C SER A 299 -18.78 3.83 20.76
N ASN A 300 -19.70 4.30 19.90
CA ASN A 300 -21.13 4.40 20.25
C ASN A 300 -21.74 3.01 20.50
N PHE A 301 -21.32 1.99 19.75
CA PHE A 301 -21.70 0.60 19.96
C PHE A 301 -21.28 0.10 21.35
N LEU A 302 -20.06 0.42 21.81
CA LEU A 302 -19.62 0.08 23.16
C LEU A 302 -20.39 0.81 24.26
N ASP A 303 -20.74 2.08 24.02
CA ASP A 303 -21.57 2.85 24.94
C ASP A 303 -22.99 2.27 25.04
N CYS A 304 -23.55 1.79 23.92
CA CYS A 304 -24.87 1.16 23.87
C CYS A 304 -24.88 -0.25 24.50
N LEU A 305 -23.84 -1.06 24.27
CA LEU A 305 -23.71 -2.36 24.93
C LEU A 305 -23.60 -2.23 26.45
N ASN A 306 -22.95 -1.17 26.93
CA ASN A 306 -22.72 -0.86 28.34
C ASN A 306 -22.19 -2.05 29.16
N ASN A 307 -21.23 -2.79 28.61
CA ASN A 307 -20.61 -3.94 29.27
C ASN A 307 -19.19 -3.56 29.74
N GLU A 308 -19.02 -3.38 31.06
CA GLU A 308 -17.74 -2.96 31.65
C GLU A 308 -16.62 -3.98 31.42
N LYS A 309 -16.92 -5.29 31.52
CA LYS A 309 -15.94 -6.35 31.30
C LYS A 309 -15.44 -6.33 29.85
N LEU A 310 -16.35 -6.21 28.88
CA LEU A 310 -15.96 -6.09 27.46
C LEU A 310 -15.14 -4.82 27.21
N ASN A 311 -15.53 -3.68 27.79
CA ASN A 311 -14.79 -2.42 27.66
C ASN A 311 -13.36 -2.53 28.23
N PHE A 312 -13.19 -3.23 29.36
CA PHE A 312 -11.88 -3.52 29.93
C PHE A 312 -11.04 -4.39 28.98
N LEU A 313 -11.61 -5.49 28.46
CA LEU A 313 -10.92 -6.39 27.53
C LEU A 313 -10.52 -5.69 26.24
N ILE A 314 -11.38 -4.82 25.69
CA ILE A 314 -11.07 -4.01 24.50
C ILE A 314 -9.92 -3.04 24.77
N ASN A 315 -9.87 -2.41 25.94
CA ASN A 315 -8.74 -1.54 26.30
C ASN A 315 -7.44 -2.35 26.38
N LEU A 316 -7.45 -3.49 27.07
CA LEU A 316 -6.29 -4.37 27.20
C LEU A 316 -5.78 -4.81 25.83
N GLU A 317 -6.70 -5.25 24.98
CA GLU A 317 -6.39 -5.71 23.63
C GLU A 317 -5.89 -4.57 22.72
N THR A 318 -6.42 -3.36 22.89
CA THR A 318 -5.93 -2.16 22.19
C THR A 318 -4.48 -1.87 22.57
N PHE A 319 -4.14 -1.88 23.86
CA PHE A 319 -2.76 -1.70 24.32
C PHE A 319 -1.84 -2.82 23.85
N ARG A 320 -2.29 -4.07 23.87
CA ARG A 320 -1.52 -5.23 23.39
C ARG A 320 -1.10 -5.03 21.93
N ASN A 321 -2.05 -4.70 21.05
CA ASN A 321 -1.78 -4.48 19.63
C ASN A 321 -0.89 -3.26 19.38
N ILE A 322 -1.08 -2.17 20.12
CA ILE A 322 -0.19 -1.00 20.07
C ILE A 322 1.25 -1.39 20.45
N ARG A 323 1.44 -2.14 21.54
CA ARG A 323 2.77 -2.57 21.99
C ARG A 323 3.47 -3.48 20.97
N ILE A 324 2.72 -4.35 20.29
CA ILE A 324 3.24 -5.19 19.21
C ILE A 324 3.79 -4.31 18.07
N LEU A 325 3.00 -3.34 17.61
CA LEU A 325 3.41 -2.45 16.52
C LEU A 325 4.52 -1.48 16.91
N LEU A 326 4.58 -1.05 18.17
CA LEU A 326 5.69 -0.21 18.66
C LEU A 326 6.99 -1.01 18.78
N LYS A 327 6.93 -2.30 19.09
CA LYS A 327 8.12 -3.18 19.17
C LYS A 327 8.52 -3.82 17.84
N SER A 328 7.65 -3.82 16.84
CA SER A 328 7.96 -4.40 15.52
C SER A 328 9.13 -3.67 14.86
N ASP A 329 9.86 -4.38 13.99
CA ASP A 329 10.95 -3.77 13.23
C ASP A 329 10.39 -2.68 12.30
N LYS A 330 10.99 -1.49 12.33
CA LYS A 330 10.55 -0.33 11.53
C LYS A 330 11.25 -0.29 10.17
N GLY A 331 11.39 -1.46 9.56
CA GLY A 331 11.92 -1.61 8.21
C GLY A 331 11.10 -0.86 7.16
N MET A 332 11.73 -0.58 6.02
CA MET A 332 11.16 0.25 4.94
C MET A 332 9.88 -0.34 4.31
N ASP A 333 9.57 -1.62 4.57
CA ASP A 333 8.45 -2.36 3.97
C ASP A 333 7.17 -2.40 4.85
N ASN A 334 7.21 -1.88 6.08
CA ASN A 334 6.09 -1.97 7.05
C ASN A 334 5.16 -0.74 7.03
N PHE A 335 4.79 -0.24 5.85
CA PHE A 335 3.91 0.94 5.73
C PHE A 335 2.49 0.70 6.25
N SER A 336 1.99 -0.54 6.15
CA SER A 336 0.70 -0.94 6.72
C SER A 336 0.67 -0.75 8.23
N ASP A 337 1.73 -1.15 8.93
CA ASP A 337 1.85 -1.08 10.40
C ASP A 337 1.78 0.36 10.90
N ARG A 338 2.33 1.30 10.16
CA ARG A 338 2.22 2.73 10.46
C ARG A 338 0.76 3.19 10.45
N SER A 339 -0.01 2.74 9.47
CA SER A 339 -1.43 3.06 9.36
C SER A 339 -2.25 2.37 10.44
N LEU A 340 -1.98 1.09 10.74
CA LEU A 340 -2.61 0.36 11.84
C LEU A 340 -2.37 1.04 13.18
N LEU A 341 -1.12 1.41 13.46
CA LEU A 341 -0.73 2.07 14.71
C LEU A 341 -1.45 3.41 14.85
N LYS A 342 -1.51 4.19 13.77
CA LYS A 342 -2.26 5.46 13.72
C LYS A 342 -3.76 5.26 14.00
N ASN A 343 -4.37 4.21 13.41
CA ASN A 343 -5.78 3.89 13.62
C ASN A 343 -6.03 3.48 15.08
N LEU A 344 -5.20 2.60 15.63
CA LEU A 344 -5.27 2.19 17.04
C LEU A 344 -5.02 3.35 18.01
N GLY A 345 -4.13 4.29 17.68
CA GLY A 345 -3.92 5.51 18.46
C GLY A 345 -5.16 6.40 18.51
N HIS A 346 -5.81 6.61 17.36
CA HIS A 346 -7.07 7.36 17.32
C HIS A 346 -8.16 6.65 18.14
N TRP A 347 -8.30 5.33 17.97
CA TRP A 347 -9.25 4.52 18.74
C TRP A 347 -8.99 4.61 20.24
N LEU A 348 -7.74 4.45 20.68
CA LEU A 348 -7.34 4.55 22.08
C LEU A 348 -7.78 5.89 22.68
N GLY A 349 -7.47 7.00 21.99
CA GLY A 349 -7.89 8.33 22.43
C GLY A 349 -9.42 8.46 22.57
N MET A 350 -10.18 7.85 21.66
CA MET A 350 -11.64 7.87 21.68
C MET A 350 -12.25 7.11 22.84
N ILE A 351 -11.74 5.92 23.16
CA ILE A 351 -12.28 5.09 24.25
C ILE A 351 -11.76 5.47 25.63
N THR A 352 -10.71 6.32 25.70
CA THR A 352 -10.11 6.81 26.95
C THR A 352 -10.32 8.32 27.15
N LEU A 353 -9.46 9.15 26.56
CA LEU A 353 -9.36 10.59 26.78
C LEU A 353 -10.67 11.33 26.46
N ALA A 354 -11.31 11.01 25.33
CA ALA A 354 -12.59 11.60 24.96
C ALA A 354 -13.71 11.24 25.95
N LYS A 355 -13.58 10.12 26.65
CA LYS A 355 -14.49 9.67 27.72
C LYS A 355 -14.01 10.09 29.11
N ASN A 356 -13.06 11.04 29.20
CA ASN A 356 -12.48 11.56 30.44
C ASN A 356 -11.78 10.48 31.28
N LYS A 357 -11.28 9.40 30.67
CA LYS A 357 -10.47 8.38 31.34
C LYS A 357 -8.99 8.64 31.06
N PRO A 358 -8.11 8.65 32.09
CA PRO A 358 -6.69 8.90 31.92
C PRO A 358 -5.99 7.72 31.22
N LEU A 359 -4.89 8.03 30.53
CA LEU A 359 -3.91 7.03 30.14
C LEU A 359 -2.90 6.87 31.28
N ILE A 360 -2.85 5.69 31.88
CA ILE A 360 -1.95 5.39 32.99
C ILE A 360 -0.52 5.21 32.44
N LEU A 361 0.47 5.80 33.12
CA LEU A 361 1.87 5.79 32.68
C LEU A 361 2.44 4.38 32.50
N ASP A 362 2.02 3.43 33.36
CA ASP A 362 2.45 2.03 33.30
C ASP A 362 1.87 1.30 32.07
N ASP A 363 0.72 1.74 31.57
CA ASP A 363 0.13 1.20 30.35
C ASP A 363 0.81 1.78 29.12
N ILE A 364 0.95 3.11 29.07
CA ILE A 364 1.65 3.83 28.02
C ILE A 364 2.18 5.19 28.49
N ASN A 365 3.49 5.40 28.35
CA ASN A 365 4.13 6.69 28.63
C ASN A 365 4.44 7.42 27.31
N LEU A 366 3.52 8.29 26.86
CA LEU A 366 3.64 8.99 25.58
C LEU A 366 4.88 9.88 25.50
N LYS A 367 5.25 10.53 26.61
CA LYS A 367 6.42 11.41 26.68
C LYS A 367 7.72 10.62 26.51
N MET A 368 7.88 9.55 27.28
CA MET A 368 9.07 8.69 27.15
C MET A 368 9.12 8.00 25.79
N LEU A 369 7.97 7.65 25.20
CA LEU A 369 7.91 7.08 23.87
C LEU A 369 8.43 8.06 22.79
N LEU A 370 8.11 9.36 22.90
CA LEU A 370 8.69 10.39 22.01
C LEU A 370 10.20 10.53 22.17
N VAL A 371 10.69 10.55 23.42
CA VAL A 371 12.13 10.65 23.70
C VAL A 371 12.88 9.43 23.17
N GLU A 372 12.34 8.23 23.38
CA GLU A 372 12.91 6.98 22.86
C GLU A 372 12.93 6.98 21.32
N ALA A 373 11.82 7.40 20.69
CA ALA A 373 11.74 7.50 19.24
C ALA A 373 12.75 8.51 18.66
N TYR A 374 12.93 9.65 19.34
CA TYR A 374 13.95 10.63 18.95
C TYR A 374 15.36 10.04 18.98
N ASN A 375 15.69 9.28 20.03
CA ASN A 375 17.00 8.64 20.17
C ASN A 375 17.23 7.50 19.16
N LYS A 376 16.19 6.75 18.78
CA LYS A 376 16.27 5.68 17.76
C LYS A 376 16.36 6.22 16.32
N GLY A 377 15.95 7.47 16.09
CA GLY A 377 16.12 8.17 14.82
C GLY A 377 14.84 8.32 14.00
N HIS A 378 15.01 8.78 12.76
CA HIS A 378 13.89 9.27 11.93
C HIS A 378 12.81 8.22 11.65
N GLN A 379 13.19 6.95 11.47
CA GLN A 379 12.22 5.89 11.19
C GLN A 379 11.26 5.66 12.37
N GLU A 380 11.75 5.63 13.61
CA GLU A 380 10.89 5.47 14.78
C GLU A 380 9.96 6.69 14.97
N LEU A 381 10.48 7.89 14.72
CA LEU A 381 9.68 9.13 14.76
C LEU A 381 8.54 9.12 13.74
N LEU A 382 8.76 8.57 12.54
CA LEU A 382 7.72 8.46 11.52
C LEU A 382 6.52 7.64 11.99
N PHE A 383 6.70 6.68 12.90
CA PHE A 383 5.63 5.89 13.50
C PHE A 383 5.05 6.56 14.75
N THR A 384 5.91 6.95 15.68
CA THR A 384 5.52 7.43 17.00
C THR A 384 4.83 8.79 16.98
N VAL A 385 5.30 9.74 16.17
CA VAL A 385 4.72 11.10 16.15
C VAL A 385 3.27 11.09 15.63
N PRO A 386 2.94 10.49 14.46
CA PRO A 386 1.56 10.41 14.01
C PRO A 386 0.65 9.62 14.94
N PHE A 387 1.18 8.57 15.58
CA PHE A 387 0.45 7.77 16.57
C PHE A 387 0.01 8.62 17.77
N ILE A 388 0.95 9.34 18.39
CA ILE A 388 0.67 10.20 19.55
C ILE A 388 -0.25 11.35 19.16
N ALA A 389 -0.02 11.98 18.00
CA ALA A 389 -0.90 13.02 17.49
C ALA A 389 -2.36 12.53 17.39
N LYS A 390 -2.58 11.30 16.90
CA LYS A 390 -3.92 10.71 16.82
C LYS A 390 -4.57 10.43 18.18
N ILE A 391 -3.80 10.07 19.19
CA ILE A 391 -4.33 9.94 20.56
C ILE A 391 -4.79 11.30 21.06
N LEU A 392 -3.94 12.32 20.91
CA LEU A 392 -4.18 13.67 21.44
C LEU A 392 -5.30 14.43 20.70
N GLU A 393 -5.65 14.06 19.46
CA GLU A 393 -6.85 14.59 18.78
C GLU A 393 -8.12 14.42 19.64
N SER A 394 -8.20 13.36 20.45
CA SER A 394 -9.33 13.10 21.33
C SER A 394 -9.41 14.02 22.55
N CYS A 395 -8.31 14.66 22.93
CA CYS A 395 -8.28 15.65 24.02
C CYS A 395 -9.23 16.82 23.77
N ALA A 396 -9.42 17.23 22.51
CA ALA A 396 -10.33 18.33 22.16
C ALA A 396 -11.79 18.03 22.50
N LYS A 397 -12.17 16.74 22.54
CA LYS A 397 -13.52 16.29 22.91
C LYS A 397 -13.68 16.05 24.42
N SER A 398 -12.57 16.04 25.16
CA SER A 398 -12.53 15.80 26.59
C SER A 398 -12.82 17.08 27.38
N ARG A 399 -13.51 16.97 28.51
CA ARG A 399 -13.67 18.09 29.45
C ARG A 399 -12.41 18.27 30.32
N ILE A 400 -11.75 17.15 30.64
CA ILE A 400 -10.59 17.10 31.54
C ILE A 400 -9.28 17.32 30.78
N PHE A 401 -9.10 16.65 29.65
CA PHE A 401 -7.81 16.60 28.92
C PHE A 401 -7.67 17.66 27.82
N LYS A 402 -8.58 18.63 27.74
CA LYS A 402 -8.52 19.74 26.77
C LYS A 402 -7.21 20.54 26.86
N PRO A 403 -6.87 21.34 25.82
CA PRO A 403 -5.68 22.20 25.86
C PRO A 403 -5.61 23.01 27.16
N ARG A 404 -4.40 23.14 27.74
CA ARG A 404 -4.08 23.65 29.10
C ARG A 404 -4.17 22.65 30.25
N ASN A 405 -4.60 21.41 30.01
CA ASN A 405 -4.36 20.34 30.98
C ASN A 405 -2.84 20.08 31.11
N PRO A 406 -2.26 20.00 32.34
CA PRO A 406 -0.82 19.81 32.52
C PRO A 406 -0.26 18.56 31.85
N TRP A 407 -1.00 17.44 31.87
CA TRP A 407 -0.61 16.20 31.21
C TRP A 407 -0.64 16.34 29.68
N THR A 408 -1.62 17.04 29.12
CA THR A 408 -1.72 17.27 27.67
C THR A 408 -0.62 18.22 27.17
N MET A 409 -0.15 19.15 28.02
CA MET A 409 0.85 20.15 27.65
C MET A 409 2.31 19.71 27.89
N SER A 410 2.53 18.61 28.63
CA SER A 410 3.85 18.09 29.04
C SER A 410 4.50 17.18 28.03
#